data_AF-A0A7C5CT70-F1
#
_entry.id   AF-A0A7C5CT70-F1
#
_cell.length_a   1.000
_cell.length_b   1.000
_cell.length_c   1.000
_cell.angle_alpha   90.00
_cell.angle_beta   90.00
_cell.angle_gamma   90.00
#
_symmetry.space_group_name_H-M   'P 1'
#
loop_
_entity.id
_entity.type
_entity.pdbx_description
1 polymer ?
#
loop_
_entity_poly.entity_id
_entity_poly.type
_entity_poly.pdbx_seq_one_letter_code
_entity_poly.pdbx_strand_id
1 'polypeptide(L)'
;MNSARQHIENIRSCYLSIDEELVLSSLKNSVECIILFFGWDGAFIAEFINNADDAKSTKLRIEFTENCIKMVNDGALLNHDDVNSLCMVGYSPKQRKDTHPSSGTGFKSAFMVSDHIELYSGEYSFMFSKAHWQNPKNIPWQLIPIWIDTTDQLIPDGFNTLFRIEIKAPYLMERLRRAAFDEHIQPKALLFLESIERIELKDYTSNTHRYIDKELIKKTPEYAIYRLKEFVNGSERPYEDWLLFTSMASVPERVLTELSPSETIPSNQTGKMSIAFRLHKDGDLLLTGLGYPVQFSTSLSRKKTRTRFNFLVQADFLSCPLQPDSVEENPWNRWLCGEIYRMLVKRCIPVFLKDPRWSKSFLEVLYPAEQSADRLLEEAINKPLKKYLEEEAVLTALDGSAVRAKDALLIMSSKIKDLLSSEELKALYPDKKVLHPALKIPYEIKKLIKEGPDYSDTYGANKELLKLLELKASVKEMKFFKRFYHHLSEFAEVLRNSYLKYSNIVLTESWELVDPGFAYIKKPSLSVPDRLKDTVKVVHPELASDSIIKNTLKLLGVEELTQEYIEAMLQIKDKFRI
;
A
#
# COMPACT_ATOMS: atom_id res chain seq x y z
N MET A 1 -41.49 2.80 -38.72
CA MET A 1 -40.45 2.09 -37.97
C MET A 1 -39.91 3.02 -36.90
N ASN A 2 -39.64 2.53 -35.67
CA ASN A 2 -38.97 3.33 -34.65
C ASN A 2 -37.57 3.76 -35.14
N SER A 3 -37.10 4.96 -34.76
CA SER A 3 -35.80 5.53 -35.14
C SER A 3 -34.64 4.57 -34.82
N ALA A 4 -34.68 3.95 -33.63
CA ALA A 4 -33.71 2.93 -33.22
C ALA A 4 -33.68 1.70 -34.14
N ARG A 5 -34.86 1.21 -34.58
CA ARG A 5 -34.95 0.08 -35.53
C ARG A 5 -34.38 0.45 -36.89
N GLN A 6 -34.73 1.62 -37.40
CA GLN A 6 -34.20 2.10 -38.67
C GLN A 6 -32.68 2.22 -38.61
N HIS A 7 -32.13 2.69 -37.50
CA HIS A 7 -30.69 2.76 -37.30
C HIS A 7 -30.00 1.38 -37.38
N ILE A 8 -30.53 0.38 -36.67
CA ILE A 8 -30.00 -0.98 -36.68
C ILE A 8 -30.06 -1.59 -38.09
N GLU A 9 -31.18 -1.44 -38.80
CA GLU A 9 -31.31 -1.94 -40.18
C GLU A 9 -30.40 -1.20 -41.18
N ASN A 10 -30.14 0.10 -40.95
CA ASN A 10 -29.18 0.86 -41.75
C ASN A 10 -27.76 0.32 -41.57
N ILE A 11 -27.31 0.11 -40.33
CA ILE A 11 -25.98 -0.49 -40.05
C ILE A 11 -25.87 -1.85 -40.74
N ARG A 12 -26.89 -2.69 -40.59
CA ARG A 12 -26.93 -4.02 -41.21
C ARG A 12 -26.83 -3.95 -42.73
N SER A 13 -27.61 -3.07 -43.36
CA SER A 13 -27.61 -2.90 -44.81
C SER A 13 -26.26 -2.38 -45.33
N CYS A 14 -25.59 -1.49 -44.58
CA CYS A 14 -24.23 -1.07 -44.92
C CYS A 14 -23.26 -2.26 -44.99
N TYR A 15 -23.25 -3.15 -44.00
CA TYR A 15 -22.39 -4.34 -44.03
C TYR A 15 -22.74 -5.32 -45.15
N LEU A 16 -24.03 -5.54 -45.40
CA LEU A 16 -24.48 -6.50 -46.42
C LEU A 16 -24.31 -5.99 -47.86
N SER A 17 -24.07 -4.69 -48.04
CA SER A 17 -23.78 -4.10 -49.36
C SER A 17 -22.32 -4.24 -49.80
N ILE A 18 -21.45 -4.76 -48.93
CA ILE A 18 -20.00 -4.89 -49.15
C ILE A 18 -19.68 -6.23 -49.82
N ASP A 19 -18.61 -6.27 -50.61
CA ASP A 19 -18.07 -7.49 -51.24
C ASP A 19 -17.81 -8.61 -50.21
N GLU A 20 -18.50 -9.74 -50.37
CA GLU A 20 -18.51 -10.85 -49.42
C GLU A 20 -17.19 -11.64 -49.41
N GLU A 21 -16.59 -11.86 -50.58
CA GLU A 21 -15.44 -12.75 -50.71
C GLU A 21 -14.14 -12.13 -50.21
N LEU A 22 -13.89 -10.85 -50.48
CA LEU A 22 -12.61 -10.21 -50.15
C LEU A 22 -12.68 -9.40 -48.86
N VAL A 23 -13.73 -8.57 -48.69
CA VAL A 23 -13.76 -7.56 -47.63
C VAL A 23 -14.40 -8.11 -46.36
N LEU A 24 -15.57 -8.76 -46.44
CA LEU A 24 -16.24 -9.32 -45.26
C LEU A 24 -15.44 -10.47 -44.63
N SER A 25 -14.83 -11.33 -45.44
CA SER A 25 -13.96 -12.42 -44.97
C SER A 25 -12.71 -11.89 -44.25
N SER A 26 -12.05 -10.86 -44.78
CA SER A 26 -10.87 -10.21 -44.18
C SER A 26 -11.22 -9.48 -42.88
N LEU A 27 -12.37 -8.79 -42.84
CA LEU A 27 -12.85 -8.12 -41.63
C LEU A 27 -13.20 -9.14 -40.53
N LYS A 28 -13.87 -10.23 -40.90
CA LYS A 28 -14.16 -11.35 -39.99
C LYS A 28 -12.90 -11.92 -39.37
N ASN A 29 -11.87 -12.22 -40.17
CA ASN A 29 -10.60 -12.76 -39.65
C ASN A 29 -9.91 -11.75 -38.71
N SER A 30 -10.01 -10.46 -39.01
CA SER A 30 -9.49 -9.39 -38.15
C SER A 30 -10.20 -9.33 -36.80
N VAL A 31 -11.54 -9.48 -36.77
CA VAL A 31 -12.34 -9.58 -35.54
C VAL A 31 -11.94 -10.80 -34.71
N GLU A 32 -11.80 -11.96 -35.34
CA GLU A 32 -11.40 -13.19 -34.64
C GLU A 32 -10.02 -13.06 -34.00
N CYS A 33 -9.05 -12.47 -34.70
CA CYS A 33 -7.74 -12.17 -34.12
C CYS A 33 -7.87 -11.27 -32.87
N ILE A 34 -8.65 -10.18 -32.95
CA ILE A 34 -8.90 -9.27 -31.82
C ILE A 34 -9.53 -9.99 -30.62
N ILE A 35 -10.48 -10.88 -30.87
CA ILE A 35 -11.14 -11.67 -29.82
C ILE A 35 -10.11 -12.56 -29.11
N LEU A 36 -9.18 -13.18 -29.84
CA LEU A 36 -8.13 -14.03 -29.27
C LEU A 36 -7.11 -13.25 -28.43
N PHE A 37 -6.89 -11.95 -28.71
CA PHE A 37 -5.94 -11.11 -27.96
C PHE A 37 -6.35 -10.85 -26.49
N PHE A 38 -7.60 -11.07 -26.09
CA PHE A 38 -8.02 -10.90 -24.70
C PHE A 38 -7.48 -11.98 -23.76
N GLY A 39 -7.01 -13.10 -24.30
CA GLY A 39 -6.15 -14.07 -23.60
C GLY A 39 -6.81 -14.95 -22.53
N TRP A 40 -8.00 -14.62 -22.03
CA TRP A 40 -8.74 -15.48 -21.08
C TRP A 40 -10.25 -15.20 -21.06
N ASP A 41 -11.04 -16.25 -20.82
CA ASP A 41 -12.50 -16.28 -20.99
C ASP A 41 -13.28 -15.20 -20.23
N GLY A 42 -12.85 -14.81 -19.02
CA GLY A 42 -13.58 -13.87 -18.17
C GLY A 42 -13.20 -12.40 -18.36
N ALA A 43 -12.35 -12.08 -19.34
CA ALA A 43 -11.96 -10.70 -19.64
C ALA A 43 -13.17 -9.79 -19.89
N PHE A 44 -14.23 -10.32 -20.52
CA PHE A 44 -15.44 -9.54 -20.82
C PHE A 44 -16.16 -9.05 -19.56
N ILE A 45 -16.12 -9.79 -18.45
CA ILE A 45 -16.79 -9.38 -17.21
C ILE A 45 -16.21 -8.05 -16.73
N ALA A 46 -14.89 -7.96 -16.73
CA ALA A 46 -14.18 -6.75 -16.36
C ALA A 46 -14.42 -5.59 -17.34
N GLU A 47 -14.44 -5.87 -18.65
CA GLU A 47 -14.77 -4.88 -19.67
C GLU A 47 -16.19 -4.32 -19.49
N PHE A 48 -17.15 -5.16 -19.13
CA PHE A 48 -18.52 -4.74 -18.88
C PHE A 48 -18.65 -3.92 -17.60
N ILE A 49 -17.86 -4.22 -16.56
CA ILE A 49 -17.77 -3.35 -15.37
C ILE A 49 -17.25 -1.96 -15.77
N ASN A 50 -16.18 -1.88 -16.57
CA ASN A 50 -15.66 -0.58 -17.04
C ASN A 50 -16.69 0.16 -17.91
N ASN A 51 -17.38 -0.55 -18.81
CA ASN A 51 -18.41 0.03 -19.67
C ASN A 51 -19.58 0.61 -18.85
N ALA A 52 -20.00 -0.09 -17.79
CA ALA A 52 -21.03 0.40 -16.87
C ALA A 52 -20.55 1.65 -16.11
N ASP A 53 -19.30 1.67 -15.63
CA ASP A 53 -18.72 2.82 -14.94
C ASP A 53 -18.60 4.05 -15.86
N ASP A 54 -18.17 3.85 -17.11
CA ASP A 54 -18.14 4.86 -18.17
C ASP A 54 -19.53 5.41 -18.48
N ALA A 55 -20.54 4.55 -18.47
CA ALA A 55 -21.95 4.92 -18.62
C ALA A 55 -22.50 5.61 -17.36
N LYS A 56 -21.67 5.90 -16.36
CA LYS A 56 -22.04 6.53 -15.09
C LYS A 56 -23.05 5.71 -14.27
N SER A 57 -23.00 4.38 -14.41
CA SER A 57 -23.77 3.46 -13.58
C SER A 57 -23.33 3.54 -12.12
N THR A 58 -24.29 3.57 -11.19
CA THR A 58 -24.04 3.44 -9.76
C THR A 58 -24.15 1.99 -9.29
N LYS A 59 -24.95 1.18 -10.00
CA LYS A 59 -25.23 -0.21 -9.67
C LYS A 59 -25.12 -1.12 -10.90
N LEU A 60 -24.25 -2.12 -10.77
CA LEU A 60 -24.13 -3.23 -11.71
C LEU A 60 -24.58 -4.53 -11.04
N ARG A 61 -25.35 -5.34 -11.76
CA ARG A 61 -25.67 -6.72 -11.35
C ARG A 61 -25.30 -7.71 -12.44
N ILE A 62 -24.66 -8.80 -12.04
CA ILE A 62 -24.28 -9.94 -12.88
C ILE A 62 -25.03 -11.16 -12.36
N GLU A 63 -25.86 -11.76 -13.22
CA GLU A 63 -26.67 -12.92 -12.88
C GLU A 63 -26.24 -14.13 -13.72
N PHE A 64 -25.91 -15.23 -13.04
CA PHE A 64 -25.54 -16.50 -13.63
C PHE A 64 -26.72 -17.45 -13.56
N THR A 65 -27.06 -18.03 -14.70
CA THR A 65 -28.03 -19.13 -14.85
C THR A 65 -27.30 -20.37 -15.40
N GLU A 66 -28.02 -21.43 -15.76
CA GLU A 66 -27.39 -22.65 -16.28
C GLU A 66 -26.57 -22.41 -17.55
N ASN A 67 -27.11 -21.65 -18.51
CA ASN A 67 -26.50 -21.43 -19.83
C ASN A 67 -26.35 -19.95 -20.22
N CYS A 68 -26.73 -19.01 -19.34
CA CYS A 68 -26.74 -17.59 -19.66
C CYS A 68 -26.19 -16.73 -18.52
N ILE A 69 -25.46 -15.68 -18.89
CA ILE A 69 -25.05 -14.59 -17.99
C ILE A 69 -25.81 -13.33 -18.39
N LYS A 70 -26.52 -12.73 -17.43
CA LYS A 70 -27.16 -11.42 -17.60
C LYS A 70 -26.33 -10.36 -16.90
N MET A 71 -26.02 -9.27 -17.58
CA MET A 71 -25.35 -8.11 -16.98
C MET A 71 -26.27 -6.89 -17.11
N VAL A 72 -26.74 -6.37 -15.98
CA VAL A 72 -27.67 -5.24 -15.92
C VAL A 72 -27.07 -4.07 -15.18
N ASN A 73 -27.19 -2.87 -15.74
CA ASN A 73 -26.66 -1.64 -15.15
C ASN A 73 -27.67 -0.49 -15.25
N ASP A 74 -27.57 0.45 -14.31
CA ASP A 74 -28.43 1.64 -14.18
C ASP A 74 -27.80 2.89 -14.83
N GLY A 75 -26.76 2.72 -15.65
CA GLY A 75 -26.08 3.82 -16.33
C GLY A 75 -26.93 4.46 -17.43
N ALA A 76 -26.31 5.38 -18.17
CA ALA A 76 -26.92 6.04 -19.31
C ALA A 76 -27.43 5.03 -20.37
N LEU A 77 -28.56 5.37 -20.99
CA LEU A 77 -29.10 4.61 -22.12
C LEU A 77 -28.19 4.71 -23.33
N LEU A 78 -28.17 3.65 -24.15
CA LEU A 78 -27.42 3.65 -25.39
C LEU A 78 -27.96 4.70 -26.38
N ASN A 79 -27.04 5.47 -26.94
CA ASN A 79 -27.32 6.38 -28.04
C ASN A 79 -26.79 5.81 -29.38
N HIS A 80 -27.00 6.57 -30.47
CA HIS A 80 -26.53 6.18 -31.81
C HIS A 80 -25.01 5.93 -31.87
N ASP A 81 -24.20 6.79 -31.25
CA ASP A 81 -22.73 6.65 -31.24
C ASP A 81 -22.32 5.35 -30.53
N ASP A 82 -22.95 5.04 -29.39
CA ASP A 82 -22.66 3.82 -28.64
C ASP A 82 -22.95 2.57 -29.48
N VAL A 83 -24.11 2.54 -30.16
CA VAL A 83 -24.50 1.43 -31.05
C VAL A 83 -23.52 1.29 -32.21
N ASN A 84 -23.15 2.39 -32.86
CA ASN A 84 -22.13 2.38 -33.92
C ASN A 84 -20.79 1.83 -33.41
N SER A 85 -20.39 2.20 -32.20
CA SER A 85 -19.16 1.70 -31.55
C SER A 85 -19.16 0.18 -31.38
N LEU A 86 -20.30 -0.39 -30.95
CA LEU A 86 -20.44 -1.83 -30.74
C LEU A 86 -20.26 -2.58 -32.07
N CYS A 87 -20.78 -2.01 -33.15
CA CYS A 87 -20.76 -2.56 -34.50
C CYS A 87 -19.44 -2.36 -35.26
N MET A 88 -18.53 -1.49 -34.82
CA MET A 88 -17.26 -1.23 -35.53
C MET A 88 -16.05 -1.92 -34.90
N VAL A 89 -14.98 -2.15 -35.68
CA VAL A 89 -13.72 -2.74 -35.20
C VAL A 89 -12.65 -1.65 -35.12
N GLY A 90 -12.00 -1.51 -33.96
CA GLY A 90 -10.92 -0.53 -33.78
C GLY A 90 -11.38 0.93 -33.79
N TYR A 91 -12.69 1.19 -33.77
CA TYR A 91 -13.27 2.53 -33.69
C TYR A 91 -14.07 2.69 -32.39
N SER A 92 -13.84 3.80 -31.71
CA SER A 92 -14.68 4.25 -30.60
C SER A 92 -14.87 5.77 -30.70
N PRO A 93 -16.13 6.26 -30.76
CA PRO A 93 -16.48 7.66 -30.68
C PRO A 93 -16.24 8.24 -29.28
N LYS A 94 -15.85 7.44 -28.27
CA LYS A 94 -15.37 7.92 -26.97
C LYS A 94 -13.99 8.60 -27.03
N GLN A 95 -13.58 9.14 -28.18
CA GLN A 95 -12.67 10.28 -28.26
C GLN A 95 -13.34 11.59 -27.73
N ARG A 96 -14.24 11.50 -26.75
CA ARG A 96 -14.75 12.66 -26.00
C ARG A 96 -13.70 13.06 -24.96
N LYS A 97 -13.63 14.36 -24.67
CA LYS A 97 -12.54 15.04 -23.96
C LYS A 97 -12.23 14.54 -22.53
N ASP A 98 -13.06 13.67 -21.94
CA ASP A 98 -13.00 13.38 -20.50
C ASP A 98 -13.17 11.88 -20.11
N THR A 99 -13.19 10.94 -21.06
CA THR A 99 -13.40 9.51 -20.75
C THR A 99 -12.32 8.60 -21.32
N HIS A 100 -11.98 7.54 -20.57
CA HIS A 100 -10.97 6.53 -20.89
C HIS A 100 -11.12 6.04 -22.34
N PRO A 101 -10.02 5.72 -23.04
CA PRO A 101 -10.08 5.14 -24.38
C PRO A 101 -10.69 3.73 -24.31
N SER A 102 -12.02 3.62 -24.31
CA SER A 102 -12.70 2.35 -24.56
C SER A 102 -12.50 2.05 -26.03
N SER A 103 -11.63 1.13 -26.40
CA SER A 103 -11.24 0.84 -27.79
C SER A 103 -12.36 0.30 -28.69
N GLY A 104 -13.63 0.29 -28.25
CA GLY A 104 -14.75 -0.35 -28.96
C GLY A 104 -14.59 -1.87 -29.10
N THR A 105 -13.48 -2.44 -28.61
CA THR A 105 -13.13 -3.86 -28.71
C THR A 105 -13.47 -4.64 -27.44
N GLY A 106 -13.61 -3.98 -26.28
CA GLY A 106 -13.90 -4.63 -24.99
C GLY A 106 -15.17 -5.49 -25.01
N PHE A 107 -16.26 -4.98 -25.59
CA PHE A 107 -17.51 -5.74 -25.80
C PHE A 107 -17.28 -7.04 -26.58
N LYS A 108 -16.40 -7.00 -27.60
CA LYS A 108 -16.15 -8.14 -28.49
C LYS A 108 -15.50 -9.31 -27.78
N SER A 109 -14.85 -9.09 -26.64
CA SER A 109 -14.30 -10.17 -25.80
C SER A 109 -15.37 -11.17 -25.34
N ALA A 110 -16.65 -10.76 -25.24
CA ALA A 110 -17.75 -11.67 -24.91
C ALA A 110 -17.96 -12.78 -25.95
N PHE A 111 -17.59 -12.54 -27.23
CA PHE A 111 -17.67 -13.55 -28.28
C PHE A 111 -16.63 -14.68 -28.14
N MET A 112 -15.67 -14.57 -27.21
CA MET A 112 -14.83 -15.72 -26.81
C MET A 112 -15.69 -16.85 -26.21
N VAL A 113 -16.76 -16.49 -25.50
CA VAL A 113 -17.58 -17.43 -24.72
C VAL A 113 -19.01 -17.58 -25.25
N SER A 114 -19.41 -16.75 -26.21
CA SER A 114 -20.77 -16.69 -26.73
C SER A 114 -20.82 -16.59 -28.26
N ASP A 115 -21.79 -17.27 -28.86
CA ASP A 115 -22.17 -17.10 -30.27
C ASP A 115 -23.51 -16.32 -30.43
N HIS A 116 -24.10 -15.88 -29.32
CA HIS A 116 -25.39 -15.19 -29.26
C HIS A 116 -25.46 -14.23 -28.06
N ILE A 117 -25.51 -12.92 -28.35
CA ILE A 117 -25.63 -11.86 -27.35
C ILE A 117 -26.80 -10.97 -27.70
N GLU A 118 -27.72 -10.76 -26.76
CA GLU A 118 -28.82 -9.80 -26.88
C GLU A 118 -28.53 -8.56 -26.03
N LEU A 119 -29.03 -7.42 -26.52
CA LEU A 119 -28.87 -6.11 -25.91
C LEU A 119 -30.21 -5.39 -25.85
N TYR A 120 -30.52 -4.85 -24.67
CA TYR A 120 -31.72 -4.05 -24.42
C TYR A 120 -31.31 -2.77 -23.69
N SER A 121 -31.62 -1.61 -24.25
CA SER A 121 -31.38 -0.31 -23.62
C SER A 121 -32.31 0.75 -24.21
N GLY A 122 -33.29 1.20 -23.43
CA GLY A 122 -34.27 2.19 -23.87
C GLY A 122 -35.02 1.71 -25.12
N GLU A 123 -34.91 2.46 -26.21
CA GLU A 123 -35.54 2.11 -27.49
C GLU A 123 -34.79 1.04 -28.28
N TYR A 124 -33.55 0.72 -27.92
CA TYR A 124 -32.74 -0.27 -28.64
C TYR A 124 -32.99 -1.69 -28.11
N SER A 125 -33.33 -2.59 -29.02
CA SER A 125 -33.45 -4.03 -28.76
C SER A 125 -32.92 -4.80 -29.96
N PHE A 126 -31.71 -5.35 -29.83
CA PHE A 126 -31.02 -6.04 -30.92
C PHE A 126 -30.08 -7.12 -30.39
N MET A 127 -29.65 -8.01 -31.28
CA MET A 127 -28.72 -9.10 -30.97
C MET A 127 -27.60 -9.20 -31.99
N PHE A 128 -26.52 -9.88 -31.58
CA PHE A 128 -25.52 -10.46 -32.47
C PHE A 128 -25.64 -11.97 -32.38
N SER A 129 -25.99 -12.63 -33.47
CA SER A 129 -26.19 -14.08 -33.49
C SER A 129 -25.53 -14.73 -34.70
N LYS A 130 -24.66 -15.70 -34.43
CA LYS A 130 -24.02 -16.52 -35.46
C LYS A 130 -25.01 -17.41 -36.21
N ALA A 131 -25.99 -17.95 -35.51
CA ALA A 131 -26.99 -18.87 -36.06
C ALA A 131 -27.99 -18.21 -37.02
N HIS A 132 -28.09 -16.87 -37.01
CA HIS A 132 -28.92 -16.12 -37.95
C HIS A 132 -28.41 -16.22 -39.40
N TRP A 133 -27.14 -16.55 -39.60
CA TRP A 133 -26.48 -16.52 -40.90
C TRP A 133 -26.33 -17.93 -41.47
N GLN A 134 -26.61 -18.10 -42.76
CA GLN A 134 -26.43 -19.38 -43.46
C GLN A 134 -24.94 -19.73 -43.65
N ASN A 135 -24.11 -18.72 -43.96
CA ASN A 135 -22.66 -18.86 -44.14
C ASN A 135 -21.87 -18.01 -43.12
N PRO A 136 -21.95 -18.31 -41.80
CA PRO A 136 -21.32 -17.48 -40.77
C PRO A 136 -19.78 -17.45 -40.84
N LYS A 137 -19.17 -18.30 -41.69
CA LYS A 137 -17.73 -18.33 -41.93
C LYS A 137 -17.24 -17.12 -42.76
N ASN A 138 -18.11 -16.53 -43.59
CA ASN A 138 -17.76 -15.44 -44.50
C ASN A 138 -18.27 -14.07 -44.02
N ILE A 139 -19.11 -14.06 -42.97
CA ILE A 139 -19.81 -12.87 -42.50
C ILE A 139 -19.30 -12.50 -41.11
N PRO A 140 -18.89 -11.23 -40.86
CA PRO A 140 -18.48 -10.75 -39.55
C PRO A 140 -19.70 -10.52 -38.64
N TRP A 141 -20.44 -11.59 -38.33
CA TRP A 141 -21.71 -11.53 -37.59
C TRP A 141 -21.62 -10.84 -36.23
N GLN A 142 -20.42 -10.77 -35.63
CA GLN A 142 -20.13 -10.06 -34.38
C GLN A 142 -20.26 -8.53 -34.50
N LEU A 143 -20.32 -8.01 -35.73
CA LEU A 143 -20.43 -6.57 -36.05
C LEU A 143 -21.80 -6.18 -36.56
N ILE A 144 -22.60 -7.15 -37.02
CA ILE A 144 -23.83 -6.91 -37.74
C ILE A 144 -25.01 -7.12 -36.78
N PRO A 145 -25.65 -6.05 -36.29
CA PRO A 145 -26.74 -6.17 -35.35
C PRO A 145 -28.02 -6.64 -36.06
N ILE A 146 -28.85 -7.39 -35.35
CA ILE A 146 -30.15 -7.89 -35.81
C ILE A 146 -31.22 -7.40 -34.84
N TRP A 147 -32.23 -6.70 -35.35
CA TRP A 147 -33.33 -6.19 -34.52
C TRP A 147 -34.11 -7.33 -33.85
N ILE A 148 -34.57 -7.10 -32.61
CA ILE A 148 -35.45 -8.01 -31.87
C ILE A 148 -36.85 -7.39 -31.84
N ASP A 149 -37.83 -8.09 -32.43
CA ASP A 149 -39.22 -7.61 -32.50
C ASP A 149 -39.98 -7.76 -31.18
N THR A 150 -39.65 -8.77 -30.37
CA THR A 150 -40.35 -9.08 -29.11
C THR A 150 -39.60 -8.50 -27.92
N THR A 151 -40.22 -7.54 -27.24
CA THR A 151 -39.69 -6.90 -26.02
C THR A 151 -40.63 -7.13 -24.86
N ASP A 152 -40.85 -8.40 -24.49
CA ASP A 152 -41.38 -8.66 -23.15
C ASP A 152 -40.41 -8.00 -22.16
N GLN A 153 -40.91 -7.36 -21.10
CA GLN A 153 -40.11 -6.55 -20.17
C GLN A 153 -38.94 -7.37 -19.58
N LEU A 154 -37.76 -7.28 -20.22
CA LEU A 154 -36.58 -8.09 -19.90
C LEU A 154 -35.64 -7.38 -18.92
N ILE A 155 -35.67 -6.04 -18.88
CA ILE A 155 -34.82 -5.24 -18.01
C ILE A 155 -35.47 -5.18 -16.62
N PRO A 156 -34.79 -5.64 -15.54
CA PRO A 156 -35.34 -5.55 -14.19
C PRO A 156 -35.53 -4.10 -13.73
N ASP A 157 -36.52 -3.87 -12.87
CA ASP A 157 -36.76 -2.54 -12.29
C ASP A 157 -35.50 -1.93 -11.65
N GLY A 158 -35.30 -0.63 -11.91
CA GLY A 158 -34.14 0.12 -11.43
C GLY A 158 -32.86 -0.07 -12.25
N PHE A 159 -32.93 -0.72 -13.41
CA PHE A 159 -31.84 -0.81 -14.38
C PHE A 159 -32.27 -0.26 -15.75
N ASN A 160 -31.29 0.16 -16.54
CA ASN A 160 -31.49 0.84 -17.82
C ASN A 160 -31.00 0.02 -19.01
N THR A 161 -29.96 -0.79 -18.81
CA THR A 161 -29.32 -1.56 -19.87
C THR A 161 -29.12 -3.00 -19.44
N LEU A 162 -29.51 -3.96 -20.29
CA LEU A 162 -29.32 -5.40 -20.12
C LEU A 162 -28.51 -5.96 -21.29
N PHE A 163 -27.45 -6.69 -20.96
CA PHE A 163 -26.80 -7.63 -21.86
C PHE A 163 -27.14 -9.05 -21.44
N ARG A 164 -27.69 -9.85 -22.37
CA ARG A 164 -27.96 -11.28 -22.18
C ARG A 164 -26.98 -12.07 -23.03
N ILE A 165 -26.08 -12.80 -22.37
CA ILE A 165 -24.97 -13.51 -23.02
C ILE A 165 -25.23 -15.00 -22.90
N GLU A 166 -25.49 -15.68 -24.02
CA GLU A 166 -25.66 -17.13 -24.04
C GLU A 166 -24.29 -17.81 -24.12
N ILE A 167 -23.97 -18.68 -23.16
CA ILE A 167 -22.67 -19.32 -23.05
C ILE A 167 -22.65 -20.60 -23.89
N LYS A 168 -21.75 -20.66 -24.87
CA LYS A 168 -21.72 -21.71 -25.89
C LYS A 168 -21.30 -23.10 -25.40
N ALA A 169 -20.77 -23.22 -24.18
CA ALA A 169 -20.37 -24.50 -23.60
C ALA A 169 -20.43 -24.50 -22.05
N PRO A 170 -20.91 -25.59 -21.40
CA PRO A 170 -21.02 -25.67 -19.93
C PRO A 170 -19.70 -25.46 -19.18
N TYR A 171 -18.57 -25.97 -19.69
CA TYR A 171 -17.27 -25.81 -19.02
C TYR A 171 -16.81 -24.34 -18.95
N LEU A 172 -17.24 -23.50 -19.90
CA LEU A 172 -16.96 -22.06 -19.87
C LEU A 172 -17.73 -21.40 -18.73
N MET A 173 -18.99 -21.78 -18.53
CA MET A 173 -19.81 -21.25 -17.44
C MET A 173 -19.15 -21.49 -16.07
N GLU A 174 -18.65 -22.71 -15.84
CA GLU A 174 -17.94 -23.05 -14.59
C GLU A 174 -16.66 -22.21 -14.40
N ARG A 175 -15.89 -21.99 -15.48
CA ARG A 175 -14.71 -21.10 -15.44
C ARG A 175 -15.11 -19.65 -15.12
N LEU A 176 -16.21 -19.16 -15.70
CA LEU A 176 -16.70 -17.79 -15.49
C LEU A 176 -17.26 -17.58 -14.08
N ARG A 177 -17.96 -18.57 -13.52
CA ARG A 177 -18.41 -18.56 -12.12
C ARG A 177 -17.22 -18.42 -11.17
N ARG A 178 -16.23 -19.30 -11.29
CA ARG A 178 -15.00 -19.24 -10.47
C ARG A 178 -14.30 -17.89 -10.63
N ALA A 179 -14.22 -17.40 -11.87
CA ALA A 179 -13.60 -16.12 -12.15
C ALA A 179 -14.32 -14.97 -11.43
N ALA A 180 -15.65 -14.91 -11.49
CA ALA A 180 -16.45 -13.83 -10.92
C ALA A 180 -16.53 -13.89 -9.38
N PHE A 181 -16.77 -15.07 -8.82
CA PHE A 181 -17.01 -15.24 -7.38
C PHE A 181 -15.72 -15.39 -6.57
N ASP A 182 -14.72 -16.11 -7.08
CA ASP A 182 -13.58 -16.56 -6.28
C ASP A 182 -12.29 -15.78 -6.59
N GLU A 183 -12.07 -15.39 -7.86
CA GLU A 183 -10.74 -14.96 -8.32
C GLU A 183 -10.62 -13.46 -8.63
N HIS A 184 -11.53 -12.90 -9.44
CA HIS A 184 -11.28 -11.62 -10.12
C HIS A 184 -12.01 -10.41 -9.53
N ILE A 185 -13.28 -10.54 -9.14
CA ILE A 185 -14.06 -9.42 -8.58
C ILE A 185 -13.79 -9.32 -7.08
N GLN A 186 -12.66 -8.71 -6.75
CA GLN A 186 -12.25 -8.42 -5.38
C GLN A 186 -12.86 -7.08 -4.92
N PRO A 187 -13.26 -6.90 -3.65
CA PRO A 187 -13.88 -5.65 -3.19
C PRO A 187 -13.08 -4.39 -3.54
N LYS A 188 -11.76 -4.45 -3.41
CA LYS A 188 -10.83 -3.35 -3.73
C LYS A 188 -10.89 -2.85 -5.18
N ALA A 189 -11.44 -3.63 -6.12
CA ALA A 189 -11.64 -3.20 -7.50
C ALA A 189 -12.54 -1.95 -7.59
N LEU A 190 -13.52 -1.82 -6.69
CA LEU A 190 -14.45 -0.69 -6.68
C LEU A 190 -13.76 0.64 -6.33
N LEU A 191 -12.62 0.63 -5.63
CA LEU A 191 -11.89 1.85 -5.24
C LEU A 191 -11.48 2.70 -6.45
N PHE A 192 -11.28 2.04 -7.59
CA PHE A 192 -10.75 2.63 -8.81
C PHE A 192 -11.84 2.95 -9.85
N LEU A 193 -13.07 2.55 -9.57
CA LEU A 193 -14.26 2.89 -10.33
C LEU A 193 -14.79 4.25 -9.87
N GLU A 194 -15.21 5.08 -10.81
CA GLU A 194 -15.62 6.45 -10.54
C GLU A 194 -17.07 6.53 -10.06
N SER A 195 -17.97 5.83 -10.75
CA SER A 195 -19.42 5.95 -10.58
C SER A 195 -20.02 4.75 -9.86
N ILE A 196 -19.50 3.54 -10.10
CA ILE A 196 -20.06 2.32 -9.52
C ILE A 196 -19.85 2.32 -8.00
N GLU A 197 -20.96 2.23 -7.27
CA GLU A 197 -21.02 2.11 -5.82
C GLU A 197 -21.37 0.68 -5.38
N ARG A 198 -22.09 -0.07 -6.21
CA ARG A 198 -22.51 -1.45 -5.90
C ARG A 198 -22.29 -2.40 -7.08
N ILE A 199 -21.66 -3.55 -6.80
CA ILE A 199 -21.63 -4.71 -7.70
C ILE A 199 -22.36 -5.87 -7.01
N GLU A 200 -23.41 -6.38 -7.66
CA GLU A 200 -24.25 -7.49 -7.21
C GLU A 200 -23.99 -8.72 -8.10
N LEU A 201 -23.71 -9.87 -7.49
CA LEU A 201 -23.44 -11.16 -8.13
C LEU A 201 -24.49 -12.16 -7.67
N LYS A 202 -25.28 -12.71 -8.59
CA LYS A 202 -26.28 -13.74 -8.32
C LYS A 202 -25.98 -14.98 -9.13
N ASP A 203 -25.91 -16.13 -8.49
CA ASP A 203 -25.87 -17.42 -9.17
C ASP A 203 -27.09 -18.23 -8.78
N TYR A 204 -28.02 -18.36 -9.74
CA TYR A 204 -29.27 -19.07 -9.52
C TYR A 204 -29.08 -20.59 -9.48
N THR A 205 -27.98 -21.12 -10.02
CA THR A 205 -27.69 -22.55 -9.99
C THR A 205 -27.20 -22.99 -8.61
N SER A 206 -26.32 -22.20 -7.98
CA SER A 206 -25.84 -22.47 -6.61
C SER A 206 -26.67 -21.78 -5.52
N ASN A 207 -27.68 -20.99 -5.89
CA ASN A 207 -28.44 -20.10 -5.01
C ASN A 207 -27.54 -19.17 -4.17
N THR A 208 -26.46 -18.69 -4.78
CA THR A 208 -25.49 -17.80 -4.15
C THR A 208 -25.80 -16.35 -4.51
N HIS A 209 -25.80 -15.47 -3.50
CA HIS A 209 -25.94 -14.03 -3.68
C HIS A 209 -24.81 -13.31 -2.96
N ARG A 210 -23.97 -12.60 -3.72
CA ARG A 210 -22.87 -11.79 -3.20
C ARG A 210 -23.05 -10.35 -3.65
N TYR A 211 -22.84 -9.37 -2.79
CA TYR A 211 -22.74 -7.97 -3.23
C TYR A 211 -21.65 -7.23 -2.49
N ILE A 212 -21.10 -6.23 -3.18
CA ILE A 212 -20.00 -5.40 -2.71
C ILE A 212 -20.45 -3.95 -2.81
N ASP A 213 -20.33 -3.23 -1.69
CA ASP A 213 -20.67 -1.81 -1.58
C ASP A 213 -19.41 -0.96 -1.35
N LYS A 214 -19.33 0.18 -2.05
CA LYS A 214 -18.34 1.24 -1.88
C LYS A 214 -19.02 2.47 -1.28
N GLU A 215 -18.73 2.74 -0.01
CA GLU A 215 -19.30 3.87 0.73
C GLU A 215 -18.24 4.96 0.93
N LEU A 216 -18.56 6.21 0.60
CA LEU A 216 -17.69 7.36 0.87
C LEU A 216 -17.81 7.79 2.34
N ILE A 217 -16.73 7.64 3.11
CA ILE A 217 -16.69 8.02 4.54
C ILE A 217 -16.23 9.47 4.73
N LYS A 218 -15.22 9.89 3.97
CA LYS A 218 -14.65 11.24 4.06
C LYS A 218 -14.09 11.67 2.71
N LYS A 219 -14.26 12.95 2.36
CA LYS A 219 -13.63 13.56 1.18
C LYS A 219 -13.00 14.89 1.55
N THR A 220 -11.74 15.08 1.17
CA THR A 220 -11.01 16.35 1.24
C THR A 220 -10.51 16.72 -0.16
N PRO A 221 -9.97 17.94 -0.36
CA PRO A 221 -9.31 18.29 -1.62
C PRO A 221 -8.12 17.36 -1.97
N GLU A 222 -7.46 16.80 -0.96
CA GLU A 222 -6.26 15.98 -1.13
C GLU A 222 -6.55 14.49 -1.29
N TYR A 223 -7.55 13.95 -0.58
CA TYR A 223 -7.84 12.51 -0.51
C TYR A 223 -9.32 12.19 -0.23
N ALA A 224 -9.70 10.94 -0.44
CA ALA A 224 -10.98 10.37 0.00
C ALA A 224 -10.75 9.12 0.86
N ILE A 225 -11.66 8.81 1.77
CA ILE A 225 -11.70 7.56 2.51
C ILE A 225 -12.96 6.81 2.12
N TYR A 226 -12.79 5.60 1.63
CA TYR A 226 -13.88 4.69 1.25
C TYR A 226 -13.92 3.49 2.17
N ARG A 227 -15.13 3.02 2.45
CA ARG A 227 -15.40 1.75 3.12
C ARG A 227 -15.95 0.76 2.10
N LEU A 228 -15.33 -0.41 2.06
CA LEU A 228 -15.78 -1.53 1.23
C LEU A 228 -16.48 -2.55 2.13
N LYS A 229 -17.75 -2.85 1.84
CA LYS A 229 -18.51 -3.89 2.53
C LYS A 229 -18.82 -5.01 1.56
N GLU A 230 -18.68 -6.24 2.03
CA GLU A 230 -19.00 -7.43 1.25
C GLU A 230 -20.02 -8.28 2.00
N PHE A 231 -21.04 -8.72 1.29
CA PHE A 231 -22.08 -9.60 1.82
C PHE A 231 -22.15 -10.85 0.96
N VAL A 232 -22.26 -12.01 1.61
CA VAL A 232 -22.43 -13.31 0.94
C VAL A 232 -23.58 -14.03 1.62
N ASN A 233 -24.62 -14.35 0.85
CA ASN A 233 -25.85 -15.01 1.30
C ASN A 233 -26.46 -14.35 2.55
N GLY A 234 -26.48 -13.01 2.56
CA GLY A 234 -26.99 -12.20 3.67
C GLY A 234 -26.05 -12.03 4.87
N SER A 235 -24.89 -12.71 4.88
CA SER A 235 -23.88 -12.56 5.93
C SER A 235 -22.85 -11.50 5.56
N GLU A 236 -22.63 -10.52 6.44
CA GLU A 236 -21.62 -9.48 6.26
C GLU A 236 -20.21 -10.01 6.56
N ARG A 237 -19.28 -9.80 5.63
CA ARG A 237 -17.84 -10.01 5.83
C ARG A 237 -17.22 -8.78 6.48
N PRO A 238 -16.05 -8.89 7.14
CA PRO A 238 -15.36 -7.73 7.68
C PRO A 238 -15.12 -6.65 6.62
N TYR A 239 -15.55 -5.43 6.90
CA TYR A 239 -15.34 -4.30 6.01
C TYR A 239 -13.86 -3.87 5.96
N GLU A 240 -13.48 -3.18 4.90
CA GLU A 240 -12.14 -2.59 4.74
C GLU A 240 -12.24 -1.08 4.48
N ASP A 241 -11.50 -0.29 5.26
CA ASP A 241 -11.38 1.15 5.03
C ASP A 241 -10.10 1.44 4.24
N TRP A 242 -10.22 2.31 3.23
CA TRP A 242 -9.16 2.63 2.29
C TRP A 242 -9.05 4.14 2.09
N LEU A 243 -7.85 4.66 2.25
CA LEU A 243 -7.48 6.04 1.96
C LEU A 243 -6.99 6.15 0.52
N LEU A 244 -7.73 6.85 -0.33
CA LEU A 244 -7.49 7.02 -1.75
C LEU A 244 -7.01 8.43 -2.07
N PHE A 245 -5.87 8.53 -2.75
CA PHE A 245 -5.42 9.73 -3.42
C PHE A 245 -5.60 9.54 -4.92
N THR A 246 -6.11 10.56 -5.61
CA THR A 246 -6.26 10.55 -7.08
C THR A 246 -5.66 11.82 -7.68
N SER A 247 -5.02 11.68 -8.83
CA SER A 247 -4.43 12.76 -9.60
C SER A 247 -4.63 12.54 -11.09
N MET A 248 -4.71 13.63 -11.84
CA MET A 248 -4.62 13.65 -13.29
C MET A 248 -3.48 14.58 -13.68
N ALA A 249 -2.64 14.15 -14.60
CA ALA A 249 -1.51 14.95 -15.08
C ALA A 249 -1.55 15.05 -16.60
N SER A 250 -1.34 16.25 -17.13
CA SER A 250 -1.17 16.46 -18.57
C SER A 250 0.17 15.90 -19.03
N VAL A 251 0.16 15.17 -20.13
CA VAL A 251 1.32 14.51 -20.68
C VAL A 251 2.21 15.56 -21.36
N PRO A 252 3.51 15.64 -21.01
CA PRO A 252 4.43 16.57 -21.66
C PRO A 252 4.58 16.27 -23.15
N GLU A 253 4.71 17.30 -23.98
CA GLU A 253 4.87 17.17 -25.45
C GLU A 253 6.04 16.24 -25.82
N ARG A 254 7.15 16.32 -25.09
CA ARG A 254 8.31 15.43 -25.27
C ARG A 254 7.93 13.94 -25.22
N VAL A 255 7.07 13.56 -24.28
CA VAL A 255 6.61 12.16 -24.16
C VAL A 255 5.84 11.77 -25.40
N LEU A 256 4.93 12.63 -25.87
CA LEU A 256 4.13 12.39 -27.07
C LEU A 256 4.99 12.23 -28.34
N THR A 257 6.06 13.02 -28.46
CA THR A 257 6.98 12.95 -29.61
C THR A 257 7.89 11.72 -29.60
N GLU A 258 8.14 11.14 -28.44
CA GLU A 258 8.99 9.95 -28.28
C GLU A 258 8.21 8.63 -28.41
N LEU A 259 6.88 8.67 -28.41
CA LEU A 259 6.03 7.49 -28.57
C LEU A 259 6.04 6.96 -30.01
N SER A 260 5.96 5.64 -30.13
CA SER A 260 5.80 4.99 -31.42
C SER A 260 4.40 5.26 -31.97
N PRO A 261 4.23 5.43 -33.30
CA PRO A 261 2.90 5.65 -33.90
C PRO A 261 1.88 4.54 -33.63
N SER A 262 2.33 3.34 -33.26
CA SER A 262 1.50 2.20 -32.88
C SER A 262 0.95 2.26 -31.45
N GLU A 263 1.47 3.13 -30.60
CA GLU A 263 1.07 3.25 -29.20
C GLU A 263 -0.20 4.11 -29.08
N THR A 264 -1.29 3.51 -28.61
CA THR A 264 -2.56 4.22 -28.42
C THR A 264 -2.60 4.85 -27.03
N ILE A 265 -2.65 6.18 -26.97
CA ILE A 265 -2.77 6.95 -25.72
C ILE A 265 -4.20 7.47 -25.50
N PRO A 266 -4.56 7.87 -24.26
CA PRO A 266 -5.79 8.62 -24.00
C PRO A 266 -5.93 9.85 -24.89
N SER A 267 -7.11 10.06 -25.47
CA SER A 267 -7.40 11.15 -26.41
C SER A 267 -7.20 12.54 -25.80
N ASN A 268 -7.41 12.67 -24.50
CA ASN A 268 -7.23 13.93 -23.76
C ASN A 268 -5.78 14.19 -23.34
N GLN A 269 -4.84 13.28 -23.68
CA GLN A 269 -3.42 13.37 -23.33
C GLN A 269 -3.20 13.65 -21.84
N THR A 270 -4.04 13.05 -21.00
CA THR A 270 -3.87 13.05 -19.54
C THR A 270 -3.71 11.62 -19.04
N GLY A 271 -2.88 11.46 -18.02
CA GLY A 271 -2.76 10.20 -17.28
C GLY A 271 -3.49 10.32 -15.95
N LYS A 272 -4.50 9.47 -15.72
CA LYS A 272 -5.13 9.31 -14.41
C LYS A 272 -4.31 8.33 -13.58
N MET A 273 -4.14 8.66 -12.30
CA MET A 273 -3.46 7.79 -11.35
C MET A 273 -4.09 7.89 -9.97
N SER A 274 -4.15 6.75 -9.29
CA SER A 274 -4.71 6.61 -7.97
C SER A 274 -3.79 5.76 -7.09
N ILE A 275 -3.64 6.16 -5.83
CA ILE A 275 -2.87 5.44 -4.82
C ILE A 275 -3.78 5.20 -3.63
N ALA A 276 -3.93 3.93 -3.21
CA ALA A 276 -4.80 3.57 -2.10
C ALA A 276 -4.00 2.89 -0.97
N PHE A 277 -4.22 3.37 0.27
CA PHE A 277 -3.63 2.85 1.49
C PHE A 277 -4.70 2.21 2.36
N ARG A 278 -4.45 1.02 2.89
CA ARG A 278 -5.38 0.36 3.80
C ARG A 278 -5.33 1.03 5.18
N LEU A 279 -6.50 1.17 5.80
CA LEU A 279 -6.63 1.68 7.15
C LEU A 279 -7.01 0.56 8.13
N HIS A 280 -6.49 0.66 9.36
CA HIS A 280 -6.96 -0.12 10.50
C HIS A 280 -8.27 0.49 11.04
N LYS A 281 -8.96 -0.24 11.94
CA LYS A 281 -10.26 0.19 12.50
C LYS A 281 -10.18 1.50 13.32
N ASP A 282 -9.01 1.84 13.82
CA ASP A 282 -8.72 3.12 14.51
C ASP A 282 -8.39 4.27 13.54
N GLY A 283 -8.35 3.99 12.24
CA GLY A 283 -8.03 4.94 11.18
C GLY A 283 -6.53 5.17 10.96
N ASP A 284 -5.64 4.39 11.58
CA ASP A 284 -4.20 4.43 11.27
C ASP A 284 -3.87 3.63 10.00
N LEU A 285 -2.72 3.92 9.39
CA LEU A 285 -2.25 3.21 8.20
C LEU A 285 -1.87 1.77 8.56
N LEU A 286 -2.36 0.82 7.77
CA LEU A 286 -2.10 -0.60 7.94
C LEU A 286 -1.17 -1.12 6.86
N LEU A 287 -0.12 -1.84 7.27
CA LEU A 287 0.70 -2.61 6.36
C LEU A 287 -0.13 -3.68 5.66
N THR A 288 -0.39 -3.46 4.39
CA THR A 288 -0.86 -4.50 3.49
C THR A 288 0.35 -5.36 3.10
N GLY A 289 0.52 -6.53 3.74
CA GLY A 289 1.69 -7.40 3.56
C GLY A 289 2.05 -7.70 2.10
N LEU A 290 3.28 -8.16 1.86
CA LEU A 290 3.85 -8.43 0.53
C LEU A 290 2.89 -9.21 -0.38
N GLY A 291 2.62 -8.70 -1.58
CA GLY A 291 1.86 -9.42 -2.61
C GLY A 291 0.48 -8.88 -2.96
N TYR A 292 0.15 -7.63 -2.59
CA TYR A 292 -1.03 -7.01 -3.18
C TYR A 292 -0.79 -6.72 -4.66
N PRO A 293 -1.65 -7.22 -5.57
CA PRO A 293 -1.56 -6.88 -6.97
C PRO A 293 -1.74 -5.37 -7.15
N VAL A 294 -0.78 -4.70 -7.78
CA VAL A 294 -1.04 -3.41 -8.42
C VAL A 294 -1.83 -3.70 -9.68
N GLN A 295 -2.90 -2.93 -9.86
CA GLN A 295 -3.73 -3.07 -11.03
C GLN A 295 -3.13 -2.17 -12.12
N PHE A 296 -2.43 -2.80 -13.05
CA PHE A 296 -1.89 -2.16 -14.24
C PHE A 296 -2.95 -2.18 -15.32
N SER A 297 -3.72 -1.09 -15.47
CA SER A 297 -4.39 -0.69 -16.70
C SER A 297 -5.57 0.23 -16.39
N THR A 298 -5.86 1.07 -17.40
CA THR A 298 -7.15 1.71 -17.70
C THR A 298 -8.38 0.78 -17.62
N SER A 299 -8.22 -0.55 -17.52
CA SER A 299 -9.30 -1.55 -17.55
C SER A 299 -9.11 -2.64 -16.48
N LEU A 300 -10.20 -3.05 -15.83
CA LEU A 300 -10.25 -4.21 -14.92
C LEU A 300 -9.83 -5.56 -15.54
N SER A 301 -9.65 -5.63 -16.87
CA SER A 301 -9.60 -6.88 -17.64
C SER A 301 -8.20 -7.47 -17.83
N ARG A 302 -7.15 -6.69 -17.54
CA ARG A 302 -5.75 -7.14 -17.71
C ARG A 302 -5.18 -7.77 -16.44
N LYS A 303 -4.29 -8.74 -16.62
CA LYS A 303 -3.66 -9.49 -15.54
C LYS A 303 -2.89 -8.54 -14.61
N LYS A 304 -2.98 -8.85 -13.32
CA LYS A 304 -2.40 -8.06 -12.24
C LYS A 304 -0.92 -8.41 -12.10
N THR A 305 0.00 -7.48 -12.40
CA THR A 305 1.40 -7.67 -12.03
C THR A 305 1.55 -7.51 -10.51
N ARG A 306 2.29 -8.43 -9.89
CA ARG A 306 2.61 -8.33 -8.46
C ARG A 306 3.72 -7.32 -8.30
N THR A 307 3.40 -6.17 -7.73
CA THR A 307 4.44 -5.30 -7.17
C THR A 307 4.70 -5.69 -5.73
N ARG A 308 5.82 -5.20 -5.21
CA ARG A 308 6.16 -5.33 -3.79
C ARG A 308 5.86 -4.05 -3.01
N PHE A 309 4.91 -3.24 -3.47
CA PHE A 309 4.42 -2.10 -2.71
C PHE A 309 3.49 -2.59 -1.59
N ASN A 310 3.54 -1.91 -0.44
CA ASN A 310 2.57 -2.14 0.66
C ASN A 310 1.29 -1.29 0.48
N PHE A 311 1.00 -0.83 -0.75
CA PHE A 311 -0.15 0.00 -1.09
C PHE A 311 -0.60 -0.30 -2.53
N LEU A 312 -1.83 0.04 -2.87
CA LEU A 312 -2.37 -0.16 -4.22
C LEU A 312 -2.06 1.04 -5.10
N VAL A 313 -1.73 0.77 -6.35
CA VAL A 313 -1.60 1.76 -7.41
C VAL A 313 -2.51 1.35 -8.56
N GLN A 314 -3.17 2.32 -9.16
CA GLN A 314 -3.89 2.18 -10.42
C GLN A 314 -3.51 3.38 -11.28
N ALA A 315 -3.04 3.14 -12.50
CA ALA A 315 -2.75 4.19 -13.46
C ALA A 315 -2.88 3.68 -14.89
N ASP A 316 -2.96 4.62 -15.83
CA ASP A 316 -3.22 4.36 -17.25
C ASP A 316 -1.97 3.84 -18.01
N PHE A 317 -1.30 2.81 -17.49
CA PHE A 317 -0.13 2.22 -18.15
C PHE A 317 -0.49 1.63 -19.52
N LEU A 318 0.36 1.86 -20.52
CA LEU A 318 0.34 1.16 -21.79
C LEU A 318 0.89 -0.25 -21.59
N SER A 319 0.16 -1.26 -22.06
CA SER A 319 0.56 -2.66 -21.93
C SER A 319 1.06 -3.21 -23.25
N CYS A 320 2.09 -4.06 -23.21
CA CYS A 320 2.49 -4.88 -24.33
C CYS A 320 1.57 -6.10 -24.45
N PRO A 321 0.86 -6.32 -25.58
CA PRO A 321 0.01 -7.51 -25.75
C PRO A 321 0.78 -8.83 -25.66
N LEU A 322 2.08 -8.83 -25.97
CA LEU A 322 2.94 -10.02 -25.95
C LEU A 322 3.50 -10.34 -24.55
N GLN A 323 3.51 -9.36 -23.64
CA GLN A 323 3.99 -9.51 -22.26
C GLN A 323 3.01 -8.85 -21.29
N PRO A 324 1.82 -9.45 -21.08
CA PRO A 324 0.75 -8.84 -20.30
C PRO A 324 1.08 -8.69 -18.81
N ASP A 325 2.10 -9.42 -18.32
CA ASP A 325 2.48 -9.45 -16.90
C ASP A 325 3.63 -8.49 -16.56
N SER A 326 4.15 -7.70 -17.51
CA SER A 326 5.23 -6.72 -17.28
C SER A 326 4.77 -5.31 -17.63
N VAL A 327 5.28 -4.31 -16.91
CA VAL A 327 5.16 -2.92 -17.36
C VAL A 327 6.20 -2.71 -18.45
N GLU A 328 5.73 -2.44 -19.66
CA GLU A 328 6.63 -2.14 -20.77
C GLU A 328 7.37 -0.83 -20.51
N GLU A 329 8.68 -0.83 -20.76
CA GLU A 329 9.48 0.37 -20.63
C GLU A 329 9.33 1.23 -21.90
N ASN A 330 8.34 2.13 -21.88
CA ASN A 330 8.12 3.14 -22.90
C ASN A 330 8.07 4.57 -22.28
N PRO A 331 8.17 5.64 -23.10
CA PRO A 331 8.16 7.01 -22.61
C PRO A 331 6.94 7.36 -21.74
N TRP A 332 5.75 6.86 -22.10
CA TRP A 332 4.51 7.09 -21.35
C TRP A 332 4.53 6.45 -19.96
N ASN A 333 4.86 5.17 -19.89
CA ASN A 333 4.92 4.41 -18.63
C ASN A 333 6.00 4.98 -17.69
N ARG A 334 7.16 5.37 -18.24
CA ARG A 334 8.22 6.01 -17.47
C ARG A 334 7.76 7.37 -16.91
N TRP A 335 7.07 8.17 -17.71
CA TRP A 335 6.46 9.42 -17.25
C TRP A 335 5.43 9.19 -16.14
N LEU A 336 4.49 8.24 -16.32
CA LEU A 336 3.49 7.89 -15.32
C LEU A 336 4.12 7.44 -13.99
N CYS A 337 5.17 6.61 -14.03
CA CYS A 337 5.92 6.23 -12.83
C CYS A 337 6.49 7.47 -12.11
N GLY A 338 7.03 8.43 -12.87
CA GLY A 338 7.51 9.69 -12.33
C GLY A 338 6.41 10.54 -11.68
N GLU A 339 5.21 10.55 -12.24
CA GLU A 339 4.04 11.22 -11.64
C GLU A 339 3.57 10.51 -10.36
N ILE A 340 3.55 9.17 -10.34
CA ILE A 340 3.23 8.38 -9.14
C ILE A 340 4.23 8.69 -8.02
N TYR A 341 5.53 8.67 -8.31
CA TYR A 341 6.57 9.06 -7.35
C TYR A 341 6.35 10.50 -6.85
N ARG A 342 6.08 11.44 -7.77
CA ARG A 342 5.80 12.84 -7.40
C ARG A 342 4.58 12.97 -6.51
N MET A 343 3.53 12.19 -6.76
CA MET A 343 2.32 12.17 -5.96
C MET A 343 2.59 11.65 -4.54
N LEU A 344 3.37 10.57 -4.40
CA LEU A 344 3.81 10.07 -3.10
C LEU A 344 4.54 11.16 -2.30
N VAL A 345 5.53 11.80 -2.92
CA VAL A 345 6.40 12.77 -2.25
C VAL A 345 5.74 14.12 -1.99
N LYS A 346 5.00 14.67 -2.97
CA LYS A 346 4.45 16.03 -2.90
C LYS A 346 3.03 16.10 -2.34
N ARG A 347 2.29 14.99 -2.31
CA ARG A 347 0.90 14.96 -1.81
C ARG A 347 0.72 14.01 -0.63
N CYS A 348 1.09 12.73 -0.77
CA CYS A 348 0.83 11.74 0.27
C CYS A 348 1.65 12.02 1.54
N ILE A 349 2.98 12.13 1.45
CA ILE A 349 3.86 12.36 2.61
C ILE A 349 3.49 13.64 3.39
N PRO A 350 3.25 14.81 2.75
CA PRO A 350 2.82 16.00 3.47
C PRO A 350 1.48 15.86 4.19
N VAL A 351 0.54 15.08 3.64
CA VAL A 351 -0.73 14.77 4.32
C VAL A 351 -0.49 13.86 5.52
N PHE A 352 0.37 12.85 5.38
CA PHE A 352 0.71 11.95 6.48
C PHE A 352 1.41 12.67 7.63
N LEU A 353 2.36 13.55 7.33
CA LEU A 353 3.06 14.35 8.35
C LEU A 353 2.12 15.28 9.14
N LYS A 354 1.01 15.73 8.55
CA LYS A 354 0.02 16.59 9.20
C LYS A 354 -0.96 15.83 10.10
N ASP A 355 -1.25 14.56 9.82
CA ASP A 355 -2.15 13.75 10.66
C ASP A 355 -1.37 13.10 11.82
N PRO A 356 -1.74 13.34 13.09
CA PRO A 356 -1.00 12.81 14.25
C PRO A 356 -0.95 11.28 14.37
N ARG A 357 -1.80 10.55 13.64
CA ARG A 357 -1.79 9.09 13.58
C ARG A 357 -0.84 8.64 12.47
N TRP A 358 -1.10 9.11 11.25
CA TRP A 358 -0.36 8.67 10.06
C TRP A 358 1.11 9.05 10.12
N SER A 359 1.45 10.21 10.71
CA SER A 359 2.83 10.69 10.87
C SER A 359 3.75 9.74 11.64
N LYS A 360 3.18 8.75 12.34
CA LYS A 360 3.89 7.72 13.12
C LYS A 360 4.06 6.40 12.37
N SER A 361 3.19 6.09 11.41
CA SER A 361 3.07 4.76 10.80
C SER A 361 3.42 4.74 9.31
N PHE A 362 3.33 5.88 8.60
CA PHE A 362 3.43 5.90 7.14
C PHE A 362 4.78 5.42 6.60
N LEU A 363 5.87 5.53 7.37
CA LEU A 363 7.20 5.10 6.95
C LEU A 363 7.27 3.59 6.74
N GLU A 364 6.64 2.79 7.61
CA GLU A 364 6.56 1.34 7.39
C GLU A 364 5.81 1.00 6.10
N VAL A 365 4.76 1.76 5.80
CA VAL A 365 3.93 1.53 4.61
C VAL A 365 4.63 1.96 3.33
N LEU A 366 5.33 3.10 3.33
CA LEU A 366 5.99 3.61 2.12
C LEU A 366 7.38 3.02 1.87
N TYR A 367 8.06 2.52 2.90
CA TYR A 367 9.43 2.04 2.73
C TYR A 367 9.45 0.71 1.96
N PRO A 368 10.14 0.64 0.80
CA PRO A 368 10.20 -0.59 0.03
C PRO A 368 11.01 -1.67 0.76
N ALA A 369 10.33 -2.71 1.26
CA ALA A 369 10.97 -3.79 2.01
C ALA A 369 11.79 -4.74 1.13
N GLU A 370 11.41 -4.89 -0.14
CA GLU A 370 12.06 -5.80 -1.08
C GLU A 370 12.14 -5.21 -2.49
N GLN A 371 13.13 -5.68 -3.26
CA GLN A 371 13.29 -5.28 -4.66
C GLN A 371 12.07 -5.73 -5.49
N SER A 372 11.51 -4.82 -6.29
CA SER A 372 10.45 -5.12 -7.24
C SER A 372 10.94 -6.08 -8.33
N ALA A 373 10.09 -7.02 -8.74
CA ALA A 373 10.35 -7.89 -9.88
C ALA A 373 10.37 -7.12 -11.21
N ASP A 374 9.63 -6.01 -11.29
CA ASP A 374 9.60 -5.12 -12.45
C ASP A 374 10.67 -4.03 -12.33
N ARG A 375 11.54 -3.96 -13.35
CA ARG A 375 12.68 -3.05 -13.41
C ARG A 375 12.25 -1.58 -13.47
N LEU A 376 11.21 -1.25 -14.25
CA LEU A 376 10.79 0.14 -14.41
C LEU A 376 10.27 0.69 -13.08
N LEU A 377 9.45 -0.07 -12.38
CA LEU A 377 8.91 0.32 -11.07
C LEU A 377 10.02 0.43 -10.02
N GLU A 378 11.01 -0.47 -10.08
CA GLU A 378 12.16 -0.43 -9.18
C GLU A 378 12.98 0.86 -9.37
N GLU A 379 13.35 1.18 -10.61
CA GLU A 379 14.20 2.34 -10.92
C GLU A 379 13.46 3.67 -10.82
N ALA A 380 12.18 3.72 -11.23
CA ALA A 380 11.44 4.98 -11.32
C ALA A 380 10.67 5.34 -10.03
N ILE A 381 10.36 4.36 -9.17
CA ILE A 381 9.56 4.59 -7.95
C ILE A 381 10.33 4.14 -6.70
N ASN A 382 10.68 2.85 -6.57
CA ASN A 382 11.22 2.31 -5.31
C ASN A 382 12.56 2.94 -4.91
N LYS A 383 13.56 2.93 -5.81
CA LYS A 383 14.88 3.50 -5.51
C LYS A 383 14.81 5.00 -5.20
N PRO A 384 14.13 5.84 -6.01
CA PRO A 384 13.94 7.26 -5.69
C PRO A 384 13.20 7.48 -4.37
N LEU A 385 12.13 6.71 -4.11
CA LEU A 385 11.35 6.83 -2.87
C LEU A 385 12.17 6.44 -1.65
N LYS A 386 12.92 5.33 -1.71
CA LYS A 386 13.81 4.90 -0.64
C LYS A 386 14.85 5.99 -0.32
N LYS A 387 15.52 6.51 -1.35
CA LYS A 387 16.49 7.61 -1.19
C LYS A 387 15.83 8.84 -0.55
N TYR A 388 14.63 9.23 -1.01
CA TYR A 388 13.90 10.35 -0.45
C TYR A 388 13.58 10.15 1.04
N LEU A 389 13.08 8.96 1.43
CA LEU A 389 12.75 8.64 2.82
C LEU A 389 13.98 8.58 3.74
N GLU A 390 15.16 8.27 3.20
CA GLU A 390 16.43 8.23 3.93
C GLU A 390 17.07 9.62 4.09
N GLU A 391 16.92 10.51 3.11
CA GLU A 391 17.63 11.80 3.05
C GLU A 391 16.81 13.01 3.52
N GLU A 392 15.48 12.98 3.32
CA GLU A 392 14.62 14.14 3.57
C GLU A 392 13.93 14.16 4.93
N ALA A 393 13.34 15.31 5.25
CA ALA A 393 12.68 15.54 6.54
C ALA A 393 11.32 14.83 6.57
N VAL A 394 11.32 13.54 6.91
CA VAL A 394 10.14 12.68 6.93
C VAL A 394 9.88 12.02 8.29
N LEU A 395 10.74 12.23 9.28
CA LEU A 395 10.54 11.70 10.63
C LEU A 395 9.88 12.75 11.51
N THR A 396 8.91 12.35 12.33
CA THR A 396 8.22 13.26 13.25
C THR A 396 8.98 13.39 14.57
N ALA A 397 9.51 14.58 14.85
CA ALA A 397 10.14 14.91 16.12
C ALA A 397 9.10 15.03 17.26
N LEU A 398 9.56 15.03 18.51
CA LEU A 398 8.71 15.16 19.70
C LEU A 398 7.92 16.48 19.73
N ASP A 399 8.46 17.54 19.12
CA ASP A 399 7.81 18.85 18.94
C ASP A 399 6.78 18.88 17.79
N GLY A 400 6.58 17.75 17.09
CA GLY A 400 5.70 17.62 15.93
C GLY A 400 6.30 18.09 14.60
N SER A 401 7.54 18.62 14.60
CA SER A 401 8.21 19.03 13.36
C SER A 401 8.78 17.84 12.59
N ALA A 402 8.92 17.99 11.28
CA ALA A 402 9.59 16.98 10.46
C ALA A 402 11.12 17.16 10.53
N VAL A 403 11.85 16.06 10.65
CA VAL A 403 13.32 16.02 10.75
C VAL A 403 13.91 14.93 9.85
N ARG A 404 15.13 15.17 9.35
CA ARG A 404 15.91 14.20 8.56
C ARG A 404 16.49 13.13 9.46
N ALA A 405 16.69 11.92 8.92
CA ALA A 405 17.29 10.82 9.68
C ALA A 405 18.66 11.19 10.28
N LYS A 406 19.52 11.83 9.50
CA LYS A 406 20.84 12.28 9.95
C LYS A 406 20.78 13.34 11.06
N ASP A 407 19.69 14.09 11.17
CA ASP A 407 19.51 15.19 12.14
C ASP A 407 18.63 14.76 13.32
N ALA A 408 18.26 13.48 13.37
CA ALA A 408 17.39 12.91 14.38
C ALA A 408 18.18 12.21 15.51
N LEU A 409 17.59 12.19 16.70
CA LEU A 409 18.04 11.44 17.87
C LEU A 409 16.95 10.45 18.27
N LEU A 410 17.28 9.16 18.27
CA LEU A 410 16.39 8.10 18.73
C LEU A 410 16.73 7.74 20.18
N ILE A 411 15.77 7.93 21.08
CA ILE A 411 15.81 7.41 22.44
C ILE A 411 14.92 6.17 22.47
N MET A 412 15.54 4.99 22.39
CA MET A 412 14.80 3.73 22.24
C MET A 412 14.04 3.33 23.50
N SER A 413 14.63 3.63 24.66
CA SER A 413 14.12 3.14 25.93
C SER A 413 13.32 4.20 26.64
N SER A 414 12.08 3.86 26.99
CA SER A 414 11.29 4.64 27.93
C SER A 414 12.01 4.82 29.27
N LYS A 415 12.91 3.89 29.62
CA LYS A 415 13.67 3.87 30.87
C LYS A 415 14.56 5.11 31.03
N ILE A 416 15.29 5.50 29.99
CA ILE A 416 16.19 6.67 30.09
C ILE A 416 15.46 7.99 29.83
N LYS A 417 14.29 7.95 29.19
CA LYS A 417 13.57 9.17 28.82
C LYS A 417 13.19 10.03 30.03
N ASP A 418 12.83 9.41 31.15
CA ASP A 418 12.43 10.12 32.37
C ASP A 418 13.63 10.66 33.17
N LEU A 419 14.84 10.20 32.86
CA LEU A 419 16.07 10.65 33.51
C LEU A 419 16.68 11.91 32.89
N LEU A 420 16.34 12.17 31.62
CA LEU A 420 16.89 13.24 30.80
C LEU A 420 15.84 14.32 30.54
N SER A 421 16.11 15.54 30.99
CA SER A 421 15.27 16.69 30.65
C SER A 421 15.45 17.07 29.17
N SER A 422 14.47 17.79 28.63
CA SER A 422 14.56 18.31 27.27
C SER A 422 15.73 19.30 27.09
N GLU A 423 16.12 20.03 28.15
CA GLU A 423 17.30 20.90 28.13
C GLU A 423 18.61 20.11 28.10
N GLU A 424 18.69 19.01 28.86
CA GLU A 424 19.89 18.16 28.91
C GLU A 424 20.14 17.47 27.56
N LEU A 425 19.08 16.96 26.92
CA LEU A 425 19.19 16.37 25.59
C LEU A 425 19.63 17.39 24.54
N LYS A 426 19.15 18.64 24.62
CA LYS A 426 19.62 19.73 23.74
C LYS A 426 21.07 20.11 24.02
N ALA A 427 21.52 20.07 25.26
CA ALA A 427 22.91 20.36 25.61
C ALA A 427 23.88 19.29 25.07
N LEU A 428 23.47 18.02 25.14
CA LEU A 428 24.29 16.88 24.68
C LEU A 428 24.25 16.72 23.16
N TYR A 429 23.10 17.03 22.54
CA TYR A 429 22.87 16.87 21.12
C TYR A 429 22.26 18.15 20.52
N PRO A 430 23.03 19.26 20.47
CA PRO A 430 22.51 20.57 20.05
C PRO A 430 21.99 20.57 18.61
N ASP A 431 22.60 19.77 17.75
CA ASP A 431 22.24 19.68 16.33
C ASP A 431 21.22 18.56 16.03
N LYS A 432 20.67 17.88 17.05
CA LYS A 432 19.73 16.78 16.86
C LYS A 432 18.36 17.07 17.45
N LYS A 433 17.33 16.55 16.81
CA LYS A 433 15.97 16.54 17.35
C LYS A 433 15.56 15.16 17.84
N VAL A 434 14.99 15.11 19.04
CA VAL A 434 14.45 13.88 19.63
C VAL A 434 13.22 13.43 18.85
N LEU A 435 13.20 12.18 18.43
CA LEU A 435 12.08 11.59 17.71
C LEU A 435 10.88 11.29 18.61
N HIS A 436 9.68 11.31 18.02
CA HIS A 436 8.48 10.89 18.72
C HIS A 436 8.55 9.37 19.03
N PRO A 437 8.30 8.92 20.29
CA PRO A 437 8.51 7.51 20.68
C PRO A 437 7.64 6.49 19.96
N ALA A 438 6.43 6.88 19.56
CA ALA A 438 5.49 6.00 18.85
C ALA A 438 5.78 5.85 17.35
N LEU A 439 6.87 6.43 16.83
CA LEU A 439 7.26 6.26 15.43
C LEU A 439 7.60 4.81 15.14
N LYS A 440 6.99 4.27 14.09
CA LYS A 440 7.32 2.97 13.52
C LYS A 440 8.33 3.20 12.39
N ILE A 441 9.59 2.85 12.63
CA ILE A 441 10.73 3.19 11.75
C ILE A 441 11.31 1.91 11.14
N PRO A 442 11.38 1.80 9.80
CA PRO A 442 12.09 0.72 9.11
C PRO A 442 13.54 0.59 9.58
N TYR A 443 14.07 -0.64 9.61
CA TYR A 443 15.40 -0.94 10.14
C TYR A 443 16.52 -0.18 9.41
N GLU A 444 16.39 -0.02 8.09
CA GLU A 444 17.36 0.68 7.26
C GLU A 444 17.43 2.18 7.58
N ILE A 445 16.27 2.84 7.77
CA ILE A 445 16.22 4.23 8.22
C ILE A 445 16.77 4.35 9.64
N LYS A 446 16.46 3.38 10.51
CA LYS A 446 16.95 3.35 11.89
C LYS A 446 18.48 3.39 11.97
N LYS A 447 19.20 2.73 11.05
CA LYS A 447 20.67 2.76 10.98
C LYS A 447 21.25 4.16 10.69
N LEU A 448 20.47 5.04 10.06
CA LEU A 448 20.89 6.39 9.69
C LEU A 448 20.70 7.40 10.84
N ILE A 449 19.97 7.00 11.88
CA ILE A 449 19.61 7.86 13.01
C ILE A 449 20.65 7.71 14.12
N LYS A 450 21.00 8.81 14.78
CA LYS A 450 21.85 8.75 15.97
C LYS A 450 21.06 8.14 17.12
N GLU A 451 21.53 7.02 17.64
CA GLU A 451 21.04 6.49 18.92
C GLU A 451 21.58 7.33 20.07
N GLY A 452 20.70 7.69 21.01
CA GLY A 452 21.08 8.37 22.24
C GLY A 452 21.48 7.39 23.36
N PRO A 453 21.60 7.88 24.59
CA PRO A 453 21.89 7.06 25.76
C PRO A 453 20.85 5.96 25.93
N ASP A 454 21.32 4.71 26.06
CA ASP A 454 20.44 3.55 26.27
C ASP A 454 21.15 2.46 27.10
N TYR A 455 20.35 1.60 27.73
CA TYR A 455 20.81 0.35 28.33
C TYR A 455 19.81 -0.79 28.19
N SER A 456 20.33 -2.01 28.19
CA SER A 456 19.56 -3.25 28.17
C SER A 456 20.14 -4.28 29.11
N ASP A 457 19.33 -5.24 29.52
CA ASP A 457 19.79 -6.44 30.22
C ASP A 457 20.74 -7.27 29.34
N THR A 458 20.53 -7.30 28.02
CA THR A 458 21.31 -8.10 27.07
C THR A 458 22.66 -7.52 26.63
N TYR A 459 22.81 -6.19 26.59
CA TYR A 459 24.04 -5.55 26.12
C TYR A 459 24.66 -4.56 27.12
N GLY A 460 24.03 -4.30 28.27
CA GLY A 460 24.52 -3.38 29.28
C GLY A 460 24.31 -1.92 28.90
N ALA A 461 25.20 -1.04 29.33
CA ALA A 461 25.16 0.38 28.98
C ALA A 461 25.77 0.62 27.59
N ASN A 462 25.07 1.34 26.71
CA ASN A 462 25.65 1.73 25.43
C ASN A 462 26.70 2.85 25.61
N LYS A 463 27.51 3.09 24.57
CA LYS A 463 28.58 4.11 24.61
C LYS A 463 28.08 5.52 24.91
N GLU A 464 26.86 5.84 24.52
CA GLU A 464 26.28 7.18 24.73
C GLU A 464 25.82 7.38 26.18
N LEU A 465 25.32 6.33 26.84
CA LEU A 465 25.04 6.35 28.27
C LEU A 465 26.30 6.50 29.11
N LEU A 466 27.37 5.80 28.75
CA LEU A 466 28.65 5.94 29.45
C LEU A 466 29.19 7.38 29.37
N LYS A 467 29.17 7.99 28.17
CA LYS A 467 29.54 9.41 27.99
C LYS A 467 28.67 10.36 28.81
N LEU A 468 27.35 10.11 28.87
CA LEU A 468 26.44 10.89 29.70
C LEU A 468 26.83 10.80 31.18
N LEU A 469 27.07 9.58 31.68
CA LEU A 469 27.47 9.36 33.06
C LEU A 469 28.80 10.07 33.36
N GLU A 470 29.80 9.95 32.49
CA GLU A 470 31.10 10.62 32.64
C GLU A 470 30.94 12.15 32.68
N LEU A 471 30.12 12.73 31.80
CA LEU A 471 29.83 14.15 31.79
C LEU A 471 29.17 14.58 33.11
N LYS A 472 28.16 13.84 33.58
CA LYS A 472 27.47 14.12 34.85
C LYS A 472 28.39 13.98 36.07
N ALA A 473 29.33 13.05 36.02
CA ALA A 473 30.35 12.90 37.05
C ALA A 473 31.32 14.09 37.06
N SER A 474 31.75 14.55 35.88
CA SER A 474 32.67 15.69 35.74
C SER A 474 32.12 17.00 36.30
N VAL A 475 30.81 17.25 36.13
CA VAL A 475 30.11 18.43 36.70
C VAL A 475 29.59 18.20 38.12
N LYS A 476 29.92 17.05 38.73
CA LYS A 476 29.55 16.66 40.08
C LYS A 476 28.03 16.67 40.37
N GLU A 477 27.23 16.18 39.43
CA GLU A 477 25.77 16.24 39.52
C GLU A 477 25.15 15.05 40.29
N MET A 478 25.25 15.07 41.62
CA MET A 478 24.76 13.98 42.48
C MET A 478 23.25 13.69 42.36
N LYS A 479 22.44 14.73 42.11
CA LYS A 479 20.98 14.56 41.93
C LYS A 479 20.65 13.64 40.76
N PHE A 480 21.38 13.78 39.65
CA PHE A 480 21.22 12.91 38.48
C PHE A 480 21.52 11.45 38.84
N PHE A 481 22.65 11.19 39.52
CA PHE A 481 23.02 9.83 39.92
C PHE A 481 22.01 9.18 40.85
N LYS A 482 21.49 9.92 41.84
CA LYS A 482 20.40 9.41 42.70
C LYS A 482 19.19 8.99 41.86
N ARG A 483 18.72 9.84 40.94
CA ARG A 483 17.61 9.48 40.02
C ARG A 483 17.95 8.25 39.17
N PHE A 484 19.16 8.20 38.61
CA PHE A 484 19.62 7.09 37.76
C PHE A 484 19.57 5.75 38.51
N TYR A 485 20.13 5.67 39.72
CA TYR A 485 20.11 4.42 40.49
C TYR A 485 18.73 4.07 41.03
N HIS A 486 17.90 5.05 41.41
CA HIS A 486 16.50 4.78 41.74
C HIS A 486 15.75 4.21 40.54
N HIS A 487 15.97 4.77 39.36
CA HIS A 487 15.34 4.25 38.16
C HIS A 487 15.83 2.84 37.80
N LEU A 488 17.11 2.53 37.98
CA LEU A 488 17.60 1.15 37.86
C LEU A 488 16.92 0.20 38.87
N SER A 489 16.61 0.69 40.07
CA SER A 489 15.96 -0.11 41.11
C SER A 489 14.56 -0.60 40.71
N GLU A 490 13.86 0.12 39.82
CA GLU A 490 12.56 -0.30 39.27
C GLU A 490 12.66 -1.60 38.47
N PHE A 491 13.86 -1.97 38.01
CA PHE A 491 14.14 -3.18 37.24
C PHE A 491 14.95 -4.22 38.03
N ALA A 492 14.92 -4.16 39.37
CA ALA A 492 15.71 -5.00 40.27
C ALA A 492 15.69 -6.51 39.96
N GLU A 493 14.57 -7.04 39.48
CA GLU A 493 14.38 -8.47 39.17
C GLU A 493 15.33 -8.98 38.08
N VAL A 494 15.66 -8.13 37.10
CA VAL A 494 16.51 -8.50 35.95
C VAL A 494 17.97 -8.05 36.09
N LEU A 495 18.27 -7.15 37.04
CA LEU A 495 19.61 -6.57 37.19
C LEU A 495 20.70 -7.61 37.45
N ARG A 496 20.44 -8.64 38.27
CA ARG A 496 21.44 -9.67 38.65
C ARG A 496 22.04 -10.39 37.43
N ASN A 497 21.21 -10.60 36.41
CA ASN A 497 21.60 -11.31 35.20
C ASN A 497 21.92 -10.35 34.04
N SER A 498 21.83 -9.05 34.26
CA SER A 498 22.08 -8.05 33.22
C SER A 498 23.57 -7.88 32.93
N TYR A 499 23.88 -7.45 31.71
CA TYR A 499 25.21 -7.00 31.31
C TYR A 499 25.61 -5.64 31.89
N LEU A 500 24.72 -4.94 32.61
CA LEU A 500 25.06 -3.71 33.33
C LEU A 500 26.12 -3.93 34.42
N LYS A 501 26.23 -5.16 34.95
CA LYS A 501 27.28 -5.54 35.90
C LYS A 501 28.69 -5.47 35.33
N TYR A 502 28.81 -5.36 34.01
CA TYR A 502 30.06 -5.24 33.27
C TYR A 502 30.31 -3.83 32.70
N SER A 503 29.50 -2.85 33.11
CA SER A 503 29.51 -1.49 32.58
C SER A 503 30.06 -0.52 33.62
N ASN A 504 30.88 0.46 33.21
CA ASN A 504 31.40 1.50 34.09
C ASN A 504 30.30 2.49 34.52
N ILE A 505 29.46 2.07 35.45
CA ILE A 505 28.25 2.81 35.86
C ILE A 505 28.21 3.10 37.36
N VAL A 506 29.17 2.63 38.16
CA VAL A 506 29.20 2.86 39.60
C VAL A 506 30.05 4.08 39.92
N LEU A 507 29.42 5.10 40.49
CA LEU A 507 30.08 6.34 40.87
C LEU A 507 30.84 6.16 42.20
N THR A 508 32.14 6.44 42.16
CA THR A 508 33.03 6.37 43.34
C THR A 508 33.07 7.69 44.11
N GLU A 509 33.68 7.67 45.30
CA GLU A 509 33.97 8.88 46.08
C GLU A 509 34.91 9.87 45.35
N SER A 510 35.72 9.38 44.41
CA SER A 510 36.60 10.19 43.54
C SER A 510 35.88 10.77 42.31
N TRP A 511 34.56 10.58 42.16
CA TRP A 511 33.79 10.93 40.96
C TRP A 511 34.25 10.18 39.70
N GLU A 512 34.85 9.01 39.86
CA GLU A 512 35.18 8.10 38.77
C GLU A 512 34.03 7.11 38.59
N LEU A 513 33.88 6.61 37.37
CA LEU A 513 32.92 5.56 37.05
C LEU A 513 33.66 4.25 36.84
N VAL A 514 33.27 3.25 37.62
CA VAL A 514 33.87 1.92 37.57
C VAL A 514 32.80 0.86 37.38
N ASP A 515 33.25 -0.28 36.92
CA ASP A 515 32.47 -1.50 36.84
C ASP A 515 32.06 -1.97 38.26
N PRO A 516 30.82 -2.44 38.45
CA PRO A 516 30.32 -2.92 39.73
C PRO A 516 31.23 -3.91 40.48
N GLY A 517 31.89 -4.82 39.76
CA GLY A 517 32.81 -5.81 40.36
C GLY A 517 34.11 -5.22 40.89
N PHE A 518 34.42 -3.96 40.57
CA PHE A 518 35.60 -3.24 41.07
C PHE A 518 35.25 -2.18 42.11
N ALA A 519 33.96 -2.03 42.45
CA ALA A 519 33.50 -1.07 43.46
C ALA A 519 33.14 -1.76 44.77
N TYR A 520 33.34 -1.06 45.88
CA TYR A 520 32.97 -1.55 47.21
C TYR A 520 32.12 -0.54 47.99
N ILE A 521 31.12 -1.06 48.70
CA ILE A 521 30.34 -0.29 49.68
C ILE A 521 31.09 -0.34 51.02
N LYS A 522 31.58 0.83 51.47
CA LYS A 522 32.31 0.98 52.73
C LYS A 522 31.36 1.19 53.92
N LYS A 523 31.59 0.47 55.02
CA LYS A 523 30.90 0.73 56.31
C LYS A 523 31.47 2.00 56.98
N PRO A 524 30.65 2.81 57.69
CA PRO A 524 31.13 4.05 58.32
C PRO A 524 32.31 3.86 59.29
N SER A 525 32.41 2.68 59.92
CA SER A 525 33.47 2.32 60.87
C SER A 525 34.80 1.92 60.22
N LEU A 526 34.86 1.81 58.89
CA LEU A 526 36.02 1.29 58.15
C LEU A 526 36.77 2.44 57.47
N SER A 527 38.09 2.54 57.66
CA SER A 527 38.95 3.50 56.97
C SER A 527 39.81 2.82 55.92
N VAL A 528 39.85 3.35 54.70
CA VAL A 528 40.75 2.86 53.64
C VAL A 528 42.11 3.55 53.78
N PRO A 529 43.22 2.80 53.96
CA PRO A 529 44.55 3.38 54.03
C PRO A 529 44.93 4.13 52.75
N ASP A 530 45.68 5.23 52.85
CA ASP A 530 46.08 6.05 51.69
C ASP A 530 46.77 5.23 50.60
N ARG A 531 47.58 4.24 51.00
CA ARG A 531 48.29 3.33 50.08
C ARG A 531 47.35 2.51 49.20
N LEU A 532 46.08 2.35 49.55
CA LEU A 532 45.12 1.54 48.81
C LEU A 532 44.07 2.36 48.07
N LYS A 533 44.07 3.70 48.18
CA LYS A 533 43.06 4.57 47.54
C LYS A 533 42.97 4.42 46.03
N ASP A 534 44.10 4.17 45.36
CA ASP A 534 44.12 3.97 43.91
C ASP A 534 43.62 2.57 43.50
N THR A 535 43.67 1.60 44.42
CA THR A 535 43.40 0.19 44.17
C THR A 535 41.99 -0.23 44.61
N VAL A 536 41.50 0.32 45.72
CA VAL A 536 40.17 0.04 46.28
C VAL A 536 39.27 1.22 45.97
N LYS A 537 38.36 1.02 45.02
CA LYS A 537 37.40 2.04 44.61
C LYS A 537 36.13 1.93 45.45
N VAL A 538 35.84 2.97 46.23
CA VAL A 538 34.70 3.01 47.15
C VAL A 538 33.54 3.77 46.51
N VAL A 539 32.32 3.22 46.61
CA VAL A 539 31.08 3.89 46.16
C VAL A 539 30.91 5.23 46.87
N HIS A 540 30.43 6.25 46.15
CA HIS A 540 30.19 7.57 46.72
C HIS A 540 29.30 7.50 47.99
N PRO A 541 29.70 8.11 49.13
CA PRO A 541 29.02 7.96 50.41
C PRO A 541 27.52 8.32 50.38
N GLU A 542 27.15 9.38 49.65
CA GLU A 542 25.74 9.78 49.50
C GLU A 542 24.87 8.71 48.84
N LEU A 543 25.43 7.93 47.91
CA LEU A 543 24.70 6.85 47.24
C LEU A 543 24.62 5.61 48.13
N ALA A 544 25.72 5.29 48.83
CA ALA A 544 25.78 4.16 49.76
C ALA A 544 24.87 4.35 50.99
N SER A 545 24.54 5.59 51.34
CA SER A 545 23.63 5.93 52.45
C SER A 545 22.15 5.69 52.15
N ASP A 546 21.76 5.68 50.87
CA ASP A 546 20.39 5.40 50.46
C ASP A 546 20.17 3.88 50.38
N SER A 547 19.19 3.35 51.12
CA SER A 547 18.94 1.91 51.21
C SER A 547 18.50 1.29 49.89
N ILE A 548 17.75 2.02 49.06
CA ILE A 548 17.26 1.51 47.77
C ILE A 548 18.43 1.45 46.78
N ILE A 549 19.23 2.51 46.72
CA ILE A 549 20.41 2.56 45.85
C ILE A 549 21.44 1.51 46.31
N LYS A 550 21.70 1.39 47.61
CA LYS A 550 22.62 0.39 48.16
C LYS A 550 22.21 -1.03 47.76
N ASN A 551 20.91 -1.36 47.84
CA ASN A 551 20.41 -2.66 47.40
C ASN A 551 20.57 -2.86 45.89
N THR A 552 20.30 -1.82 45.10
CA THR A 552 20.47 -1.84 43.63
C THR A 552 21.93 -2.10 43.23
N LEU A 553 22.88 -1.43 43.89
CA LEU A 553 24.31 -1.64 43.67
C LEU A 553 24.73 -3.07 44.02
N LYS A 554 24.23 -3.64 45.13
CA LYS A 554 24.47 -5.04 45.47
C LYS A 554 23.92 -6.00 44.42
N LEU A 555 22.75 -5.72 43.85
CA LEU A 555 22.17 -6.53 42.77
C LEU A 555 23.02 -6.48 41.49
N LEU A 556 23.71 -5.36 41.25
CA LEU A 556 24.68 -5.19 40.15
C LEU A 556 26.03 -5.88 40.42
N GLY A 557 26.26 -6.41 41.62
CA GLY A 557 27.51 -7.11 41.97
C GLY A 557 28.51 -6.29 42.80
N VAL A 558 28.11 -5.11 43.31
CA VAL A 558 28.96 -4.31 44.21
C VAL A 558 29.01 -4.97 45.60
N GLU A 559 30.21 -5.32 46.05
CA GLU A 559 30.42 -6.01 47.33
C GLU A 559 30.57 -5.04 48.52
N GLU A 560 30.39 -5.53 49.75
CA GLU A 560 30.72 -4.76 50.95
C GLU A 560 32.22 -4.88 51.27
N LEU A 561 32.88 -3.76 51.52
CA LEU A 561 34.29 -3.76 51.91
C LEU A 561 34.48 -4.36 53.32
N THR A 562 35.35 -5.36 53.45
CA THR A 562 35.68 -5.98 54.75
C THR A 562 37.08 -5.60 55.23
N GLN A 563 37.29 -5.67 56.54
CA GLN A 563 38.60 -5.43 57.15
C GLN A 563 39.63 -6.47 56.68
N GLU A 564 39.23 -7.74 56.56
CA GLU A 564 40.12 -8.80 56.09
C GLU A 564 40.59 -8.55 54.65
N TYR A 565 39.74 -8.02 53.78
CA TYR A 565 40.10 -7.69 52.41
C TYR A 565 41.13 -6.56 52.34
N ILE A 566 40.98 -5.52 53.17
CA ILE A 566 41.97 -4.43 53.29
C ILE A 566 43.33 -4.99 53.74
N GLU A 567 43.35 -5.84 54.77
CA GLU A 567 44.57 -6.45 55.28
C GLU A 567 45.24 -7.36 54.25
N ALA A 568 44.46 -8.16 53.52
CA ALA A 568 44.96 -8.99 52.42
C ALA A 568 45.59 -8.15 51.30
N MET A 569 44.95 -7.05 50.91
CA MET A 569 45.47 -6.15 49.88
C MET A 569 46.73 -5.41 50.33
N LEU A 570 46.83 -5.02 51.59
CA LEU A 570 48.07 -4.47 52.16
C LEU A 570 49.21 -5.49 52.11
N GLN A 571 48.97 -6.74 52.53
CA GLN A 571 49.96 -7.81 52.48
C GLN A 571 50.43 -8.13 51.06
N ILE A 572 49.52 -8.11 50.07
CA ILE A 572 49.86 -8.26 48.65
C ILE A 572 50.77 -7.10 48.21
N LYS A 573 50.40 -5.85 48.53
CA LYS A 573 51.18 -4.67 48.14
C LYS A 573 52.55 -4.64 48.81
N ASP A 574 52.67 -5.15 50.02
CA ASP A 574 53.94 -5.31 50.74
C ASP A 574 54.80 -6.46 50.18
N LYS A 575 54.18 -7.55 49.66
CA LYS A 575 54.87 -8.67 49.00
C LYS A 575 55.42 -8.34 47.60
N PHE A 576 54.80 -7.40 46.88
CA PHE A 576 55.15 -7.04 45.50
C PHE A 576 55.90 -5.70 45.36
N ARG A 577 56.52 -5.19 46.43
CA ARG A 577 57.38 -3.99 46.36
C ARG A 577 58.55 -4.18 45.36
N ILE A 578 58.40 -3.58 44.18
CA ILE A 578 59.44 -2.74 43.54
C ILE A 578 59.20 -1.31 44.03
#